data_AF-A0A292RAI9-F1
#
_entry.id   AF-A0A292RAI9-F1
#
_cell.length_a   1.000
_cell.length_b   1.000
_cell.length_c   1.000
_cell.angle_alpha   90.00
_cell.angle_beta   90.00
_cell.angle_gamma   90.00
#
_symmetry.space_group_name_H-M   'P 1'
#
loop_
_entity.id
_entity.type
_entity.pdbx_description
1 polymer ?
#
loop_
_entity_poly.entity_id
_entity_poly.type
_entity_poly.pdbx_seq_one_letter_code
_entity_poly.pdbx_strand_id
1 'polypeptide(L)'
;MKLIIGPNIDEKNVRLDFKASPSKPENIPSYTIKGNKADEFVKEYNAQSERLKTTTKVCVATGGVVGWLAALETLANKTHNKMISAIGFPIGMIAGGIVSSIISYEQKNKLMDKYQVKKYKN
;
A
#
# COMPACT_ATOMS: atom_id res chain seq x y z
N MET A 1 -1.85 -1.72 -9.22
CA MET A 1 -2.16 -0.86 -10.38
C MET A 1 -0.91 -0.10 -10.74
N LYS A 2 -0.58 0.06 -12.02
CA LYS A 2 0.61 0.82 -12.46
C LYS A 2 0.20 2.21 -12.93
N LEU A 3 0.97 3.22 -12.56
CA LEU A 3 0.83 4.59 -13.07
C LEU A 3 1.50 4.69 -14.44
N ILE A 4 0.94 5.50 -15.32
CA ILE A 4 1.46 5.83 -16.65
C ILE A 4 1.35 7.34 -16.89
N ILE A 5 2.22 7.85 -17.76
CA ILE A 5 2.15 9.23 -18.23
C ILE A 5 1.03 9.30 -19.28
N GLY A 6 0.06 10.17 -19.04
CA GLY A 6 -1.04 10.48 -19.92
C GLY A 6 -0.74 11.70 -20.80
N PRO A 7 -1.77 12.35 -21.36
CA PRO A 7 -1.59 13.52 -22.23
C PRO A 7 -1.01 14.72 -21.48
N ASN A 8 -0.35 15.60 -22.23
CA ASN A 8 0.07 16.91 -21.73
C ASN A 8 -1.16 17.75 -21.42
N ILE A 9 -1.17 18.40 -20.25
CA ILE A 9 -2.21 19.35 -19.85
C ILE A 9 -1.82 20.75 -20.35
N ASP A 10 -0.53 21.08 -20.23
CA ASP A 10 0.09 22.31 -20.72
C ASP A 10 1.56 22.05 -21.10
N GLU A 11 2.31 23.10 -21.48
CA GLU A 11 3.73 23.00 -21.88
C GLU A 11 4.68 22.47 -20.79
N LYS A 12 4.28 22.52 -19.52
CA LYS A 12 5.12 22.18 -18.36
C LYS A 12 4.59 21.01 -17.54
N ASN A 13 3.30 20.68 -17.67
CA ASN A 13 2.61 19.71 -16.84
C ASN A 13 1.95 18.61 -17.66
N VAL A 14 2.04 17.39 -17.15
CA VAL A 14 1.44 16.20 -17.75
C VAL A 14 0.42 15.59 -16.81
N ARG A 15 -0.58 14.94 -17.40
CA ARG A 15 -1.52 14.12 -16.63
C ARG A 15 -0.89 12.78 -16.34
N LEU A 16 -1.11 12.27 -15.14
CA LEU A 16 -0.75 10.92 -14.73
C LEU A 16 -2.03 10.11 -14.58
N ASP A 17 -2.08 8.98 -15.28
CA ASP A 17 -3.23 8.09 -15.31
C ASP A 17 -2.85 6.69 -14.85
N PHE A 18 -3.83 5.91 -14.39
CA PHE A 18 -3.60 4.49 -14.11
C PHE A 18 -3.83 3.66 -15.37
N LYS A 19 -2.90 2.75 -15.65
CA LYS A 19 -2.99 1.79 -16.76
C LYS A 19 -4.33 1.06 -16.72
N ALA A 20 -4.99 0.97 -17.88
CA ALA A 20 -6.22 0.20 -18.03
C ALA A 20 -6.00 -1.26 -17.62
N SER A 21 -6.96 -1.82 -16.87
CA SER A 21 -6.95 -3.21 -16.42
C SER A 21 -8.40 -3.68 -16.29
N PRO A 22 -8.71 -4.96 -16.51
CA PRO A 22 -10.08 -5.47 -16.36
C PRO A 22 -10.66 -5.28 -14.96
N SER A 23 -9.80 -5.19 -13.93
CA SER A 23 -10.17 -4.94 -12.54
C SER A 23 -10.09 -3.45 -12.15
N LYS A 24 -10.10 -2.55 -13.14
CA LYS A 24 -9.99 -1.10 -12.92
C LYS A 24 -11.36 -0.54 -12.48
N PRO A 25 -11.48 0.09 -11.29
CA PRO A 25 -12.72 0.77 -10.90
C PRO A 25 -13.05 1.93 -11.84
N GLU A 26 -14.34 2.21 -12.05
CA GLU A 26 -14.81 3.25 -12.98
C GLU A 26 -14.31 4.66 -12.61
N ASN A 27 -14.32 5.00 -11.31
CA ASN A 27 -13.88 6.32 -10.83
C ASN A 27 -12.47 6.25 -10.25
N ILE A 28 -11.48 6.58 -11.07
CA ILE A 28 -10.08 6.66 -10.64
C ILE A 28 -9.59 8.09 -10.78
N PRO A 29 -8.95 8.64 -9.74
CA PRO A 29 -8.37 9.96 -9.82
C PRO A 29 -7.20 9.98 -10.82
N SER A 30 -7.19 10.98 -11.68
CA SER A 30 -5.99 11.39 -12.41
C SER A 30 -5.19 12.39 -11.57
N TYR A 31 -3.89 12.48 -11.84
CA TYR A 31 -3.01 13.43 -11.16
C TYR A 31 -2.28 14.32 -12.16
N THR A 32 -1.66 15.38 -11.66
CA THR A 32 -0.86 16.32 -12.44
C THR A 32 0.53 16.42 -11.82
N ILE A 33 1.55 16.39 -12.67
CA ILE A 33 2.96 16.56 -12.31
C ILE A 33 3.67 17.39 -13.39
N LYS A 34 4.81 17.99 -13.06
CA LYS A 34 5.72 18.57 -14.05
C LYS A 34 6.26 17.48 -15.00
N GLY A 35 6.20 17.74 -16.30
CA GLY A 35 6.58 16.76 -17.35
C GLY A 35 8.00 16.25 -17.20
N ASN A 36 8.96 17.15 -16.90
CA ASN A 36 10.36 16.79 -16.69
C ASN A 36 10.64 15.91 -15.45
N LYS A 37 9.65 15.69 -14.58
CA LYS A 37 9.72 14.82 -13.41
C LYS A 37 8.80 13.60 -13.50
N ALA A 38 8.02 13.50 -14.57
CA ALA A 38 6.97 12.49 -14.71
C ALA A 38 7.54 11.08 -14.84
N ASP A 39 8.58 10.90 -15.65
CA ASP A 39 9.23 9.59 -15.84
C ASP A 39 9.84 9.05 -14.56
N GLU A 40 10.57 9.89 -13.83
CA GLU A 40 11.20 9.54 -12.55
C GLU A 40 10.12 9.18 -11.51
N PHE A 41 9.08 10.01 -11.38
CA PHE A 41 7.97 9.74 -10.47
C PHE A 41 7.26 8.43 -10.79
N VAL A 42 6.91 8.18 -12.05
CA VAL A 42 6.21 6.96 -12.47
C VAL A 42 7.05 5.73 -12.19
N LYS A 43 8.37 5.80 -12.43
CA LYS A 43 9.31 4.72 -12.11
C LYS A 43 9.37 4.46 -10.60
N GLU A 44 9.57 5.48 -9.78
CA GLU A 44 9.62 5.34 -8.32
C GLU A 44 8.29 4.86 -7.73
N TYR A 45 7.16 5.39 -8.18
CA TYR A 45 5.83 5.00 -7.72
C TYR A 45 5.53 3.53 -8.03
N ASN A 46 5.85 3.08 -9.25
CA ASN A 46 5.64 1.69 -9.65
C ASN A 46 6.60 0.74 -8.92
N ALA A 47 7.85 1.13 -8.69
CA ALA A 47 8.81 0.35 -7.90
C ALA A 47 8.40 0.24 -6.42
N GLN A 48 7.86 1.32 -5.84
CA GLN A 48 7.29 1.28 -4.49
C GLN A 48 6.15 0.28 -4.39
N SER A 49 5.28 0.19 -5.40
CA SER A 49 4.18 -0.79 -5.38
C SER A 49 4.66 -2.24 -5.25
N GLU A 50 5.84 -2.59 -5.77
CA GLU A 50 6.41 -3.93 -5.61
C GLU A 50 7.01 -4.13 -4.23
N ARG A 51 7.77 -3.13 -3.74
CA ARG A 51 8.33 -3.15 -2.38
C ARG A 51 7.23 -3.25 -1.33
N LEU A 52 6.14 -2.51 -1.49
CA LEU A 52 4.99 -2.53 -0.59
C LEU A 52 4.32 -3.90 -0.54
N LYS A 53 4.21 -4.62 -1.67
CA LYS A 53 3.69 -6.00 -1.65
C LYS A 53 4.56 -6.91 -0.78
N THR A 54 5.88 -6.78 -0.89
CA THR A 54 6.83 -7.54 -0.07
C THR A 54 6.71 -7.15 1.40
N THR A 55 6.68 -5.85 1.72
CA THR A 55 6.48 -5.36 3.10
C THR A 55 5.17 -5.88 3.69
N THR A 56 4.06 -5.81 2.95
CA THR A 56 2.76 -6.34 3.41
C THR A 56 2.85 -7.84 3.69
N LYS A 57 3.44 -8.64 2.80
CA LYS A 57 3.62 -10.09 3.04
C LYS A 57 4.43 -10.35 4.32
N VAL A 58 5.52 -9.61 4.52
CA VAL A 58 6.36 -9.72 5.71
C VAL A 58 5.56 -9.34 6.96
N CYS A 59 4.90 -8.17 6.97
CA CYS A 59 4.10 -7.71 8.11
C CYS A 59 2.96 -8.67 8.46
N VAL A 60 2.26 -9.23 7.47
CA VAL A 60 1.19 -10.21 7.68
C VAL A 60 1.75 -11.50 8.27
N ALA A 61 2.88 -12.00 7.74
CA ALA A 61 3.52 -13.21 8.24
C ALA A 61 4.06 -13.01 9.67
N THR A 62 4.78 -11.92 9.93
CA THR A 62 5.31 -11.61 11.27
C THR A 62 4.19 -11.35 12.26
N GLY A 63 3.15 -10.61 11.86
CA GLY A 63 1.96 -10.38 12.66
C GLY A 63 1.29 -11.71 13.05
N GLY A 64 1.11 -12.63 12.10
CA GLY A 64 0.55 -13.96 12.38
C GLY A 64 1.38 -14.76 13.38
N VAL A 65 2.71 -14.79 13.23
CA VAL A 65 3.61 -15.49 14.18
C VAL A 65 3.53 -14.86 15.58
N VAL A 66 3.60 -13.53 15.68
CA VAL A 66 3.52 -12.83 16.97
C VAL A 66 2.16 -13.04 17.62
N GLY A 67 1.06 -12.96 16.85
CA GLY A 67 -0.29 -13.21 17.36
C GLY A 67 -0.49 -14.64 17.85
N TRP A 68 0.12 -15.63 17.19
CA TRP A 68 0.12 -17.02 17.67
C TRP A 68 0.94 -17.15 18.96
N LEU A 69 2.15 -16.61 19.03
CA LEU A 69 2.98 -16.66 20.24
C LEU A 69 2.26 -16.01 21.44
N ALA A 70 1.67 -14.82 21.24
CA ALA A 70 0.89 -14.14 22.28
C ALA A 70 -0.32 -14.97 22.74
N ALA A 71 -0.98 -15.69 21.83
CA ALA A 71 -2.09 -16.59 22.19
C ALA A 71 -1.62 -17.83 22.98
N LEU A 72 -0.43 -18.37 22.68
CA LEU A 72 0.18 -19.45 23.46
C LEU A 72 0.55 -19.00 24.88
N GLU A 73 1.13 -17.80 25.02
CA GLU A 73 1.42 -17.21 26.34
C GLU A 73 0.15 -16.96 27.15
N THR A 74 -0.92 -16.51 26.49
CA THR A 74 -2.22 -16.28 27.14
C THR A 74 -2.85 -17.59 27.60
N LEU A 75 -2.70 -18.67 26.82
CA LEU A 75 -3.17 -20.02 27.18
C LEU A 75 -2.38 -20.66 28.32
N ALA A 76 -1.08 -20.36 28.40
CA ALA A 76 -0.26 -20.78 29.53
C ALA A 76 -0.69 -20.08 30.84
N ASN A 77 -1.22 -18.86 30.74
CA ASN A 77 -1.58 -18.02 31.90
C ASN A 77 -3.06 -18.09 32.32
N LYS A 78 -4.01 -18.43 31.44
CA LYS A 78 -5.43 -18.63 31.78
C LYS A 78 -6.07 -19.73 30.93
N THR A 79 -6.76 -20.64 31.61
CA THR A 79 -7.75 -21.62 31.15
C THR A 79 -7.49 -22.19 29.74
N HIS A 80 -7.05 -23.45 29.65
CA HIS A 80 -6.70 -24.27 28.46
C HIS A 80 -7.74 -24.30 27.30
N ASN A 81 -8.16 -23.15 26.79
CA ASN A 81 -9.12 -23.05 25.69
C ASN A 81 -8.36 -23.04 24.36
N LYS A 82 -8.22 -24.22 23.75
CA LYS A 82 -7.57 -24.42 22.44
C LYS A 82 -8.11 -23.50 21.34
N MET A 83 -9.29 -22.92 21.50
CA MET A 83 -9.84 -21.92 20.58
C MET A 83 -9.02 -20.63 20.54
N ILE A 84 -8.40 -20.21 21.65
CA ILE A 84 -7.61 -18.98 21.75
C ILE A 84 -6.31 -19.08 20.94
N SER A 85 -5.62 -20.23 20.97
CA SER A 85 -4.42 -20.42 20.11
C SER A 85 -4.79 -20.43 18.64
N ALA A 86 -5.92 -21.04 18.28
CA ALA A 86 -6.35 -21.17 16.89
C ALA A 86 -6.68 -19.81 16.24
N ILE A 87 -7.18 -18.83 17.00
CA ILE A 87 -7.52 -17.49 16.48
C ILE A 87 -6.37 -16.48 16.57
N GLY A 88 -5.33 -16.75 17.37
CA GLY A 88 -4.19 -15.84 17.53
C GLY A 88 -3.45 -15.56 16.22
N PHE A 89 -3.27 -16.58 15.38
CA PHE A 89 -2.62 -16.43 14.08
C PHE A 89 -3.44 -15.58 13.10
N PRO A 90 -4.75 -15.84 12.83
CA PRO A 90 -5.58 -14.95 12.01
C PRO A 90 -5.63 -13.50 12.50
N ILE A 91 -5.76 -13.27 13.81
CA ILE A 91 -5.81 -11.91 14.38
C ILE A 91 -4.48 -11.19 14.16
N GLY A 92 -3.36 -11.89 14.37
CA GLY A 92 -2.02 -11.39 14.11
C GLY A 92 -1.81 -10.99 12.65
N MET A 93 -2.29 -11.80 11.70
CA MET A 93 -2.24 -11.48 10.27
C MET A 93 -3.00 -10.20 9.93
N ILE A 94 -4.19 -10.01 10.52
CA ILE A 94 -5.01 -8.79 10.32
C ILE A 94 -4.25 -7.57 10.83
N ALA A 95 -3.68 -7.64 12.03
CA ALA A 95 -2.89 -6.55 12.60
C ALA A 95 -1.68 -6.19 11.69
N GLY A 96 -0.98 -7.20 11.18
CA GLY A 96 0.09 -7.01 10.20
C GLY A 96 -0.36 -6.34 8.91
N GLY A 97 -1.55 -6.69 8.41
CA GLY A 97 -2.17 -6.06 7.25
C GLY A 97 -2.45 -4.56 7.47
N ILE A 98 -3.00 -4.20 8.63
CA ILE A 98 -3.29 -2.81 9.00
C ILE A 98 -2.01 -1.97 9.04
N VAL A 99 -0.98 -2.45 9.76
CA VAL A 99 0.33 -1.76 9.85
C VAL A 99 0.93 -1.54 8.46
N SER A 100 0.88 -2.57 7.59
CA SER A 100 1.40 -2.43 6.23
C SER A 100 0.63 -1.42 5.38
N SER A 101 -0.67 -1.25 5.65
CA SER A 101 -1.52 -0.28 4.95
C SER A 101 -1.19 1.15 5.34
N ILE A 102 -0.88 1.39 6.62
CA ILE A 102 -0.41 2.68 7.13
C ILE A 102 0.95 3.04 6.52
N ILE A 103 1.92 2.09 6.54
CA ILE A 103 3.24 2.28 5.91
C ILE A 103 3.08 2.58 4.42
N SER A 104 2.19 1.84 3.73
CA SER A 104 1.88 2.07 2.31
C SER A 104 1.33 3.47 2.05
N TYR A 105 0.44 3.94 2.92
CA TYR A 105 -0.16 5.27 2.81
C TYR A 105 0.88 6.37 3.00
N GLU A 106 1.71 6.28 4.03
CA GLU A 106 2.77 7.27 4.27
C GLU A 106 3.81 7.34 3.15
N GLN A 107 4.27 6.19 2.64
CA GLN A 107 5.27 6.17 1.57
C GLN A 107 4.74 6.78 0.28
N LYS A 108 3.48 6.48 -0.06
CA LYS A 108 2.82 7.06 -1.23
C LYS A 108 2.62 8.57 -1.08
N ASN A 109 2.17 9.04 0.08
CA ASN A 109 1.99 10.46 0.33
C ASN A 109 3.32 11.23 0.29
N LYS A 110 4.36 10.72 0.97
CA LYS A 110 5.71 11.32 0.93
C LYS A 110 6.26 11.41 -0.50
N LEU A 111 6.00 10.39 -1.34
CA LEU A 111 6.40 10.42 -2.74
C LEU A 111 5.60 11.47 -3.53
N MET A 112 4.28 11.52 -3.35
CA MET A 112 3.45 12.54 -4.00
C MET A 112 3.87 13.96 -3.61
N ASP A 113 4.17 14.20 -2.34
CA ASP A 113 4.65 15.49 -1.83
C ASP A 113 6.02 15.86 -2.39
N LYS A 114 6.98 14.92 -2.40
CA LYS A 114 8.33 15.11 -2.96
C LYS A 114 8.28 15.59 -4.41
N TYR A 115 7.35 15.06 -5.20
CA TYR A 115 7.20 15.39 -6.61
C TYR A 115 6.15 16.47 -6.89
N GLN A 116 5.53 17.02 -5.84
CA GLN A 116 4.46 18.03 -5.92
C GLN A 116 3.29 17.58 -6.81
N VAL A 117 2.96 16.28 -6.74
CA VAL A 117 1.87 15.69 -7.50
C VAL A 117 0.54 16.15 -6.93
N LYS A 118 -0.32 16.72 -7.77
CA LYS A 118 -1.64 17.21 -7.36
C LYS A 118 -2.74 16.37 -7.98
N LYS A 119 -3.86 16.23 -7.28
CA LYS A 119 -5.07 15.62 -7.86
C LYS A 119 -5.55 16.50 -9.01
N TYR A 120 -5.69 15.92 -10.20
CA TYR A 120 -6.27 16.62 -11.33
C TYR A 120 -7.76 16.79 -11.07
N LYS A 121 -8.24 18.03 -11.07
CA LYS A 121 -9.66 18.36 -11.04
C LYS A 121 -10.05 18.72 -12.48
N ASN A 122 -10.95 17.94 -13.06
CA ASN A 122 -11.67 18.33 -14.27
C ASN A 122 -12.51 19.59 -13.99
#